data_AF-A0A2N6NML2-F1
#
_entry.id   AF-A0A2N6NML2-F1
#
_cell.length_a   1.000
_cell.length_b   1.000
_cell.length_c   1.000
_cell.angle_alpha   90.00
_cell.angle_beta   90.00
_cell.angle_gamma   90.00
#
_symmetry.space_group_name_H-M   'P 1'
#
loop_
_entity.id
_entity.type
_entity.pdbx_description
1 polymer ?
#
loop_
_entity_poly.entity_id
_entity_poly.type
_entity_poly.pdbx_seq_one_letter_code
_entity_poly.pdbx_strand_id
1 'polypeptide(L)'
;MAKPDWPFDTYGRSPPYYNRALMYYYDSKLITCFSRRLLVGHEPYEPRTQGIPGLNEAQAEALDAVHFIAKKHELRTVQMKGDIRFVNNMAIMHRREAFVDEGPHNRHLVRMWLNNEMMCWKLPRPLRLAWARVFEDDERASYWDIEPIREKNGTISRTSGSCD
;
A
#
# COMPACT_ATOMS: atom_id res chain seq x y z
N MET A 1 -16.46 -7.10 0.14
CA MET A 1 -15.31 -6.28 0.56
C MET A 1 -15.29 -5.92 2.06
N ALA A 2 -16.45 -5.77 2.72
CA ALA A 2 -16.51 -5.50 4.17
C ALA A 2 -16.40 -6.75 5.08
N LYS A 3 -16.52 -7.96 4.50
CA LYS A 3 -16.28 -9.21 5.23
C LYS A 3 -14.78 -9.37 5.52
N PRO A 4 -14.39 -9.86 6.71
CA PRO A 4 -12.98 -10.05 7.08
C PRO A 4 -12.44 -11.41 6.59
N ASP A 5 -12.60 -11.71 5.30
CA ASP A 5 -12.25 -12.98 4.66
C ASP A 5 -11.13 -12.85 3.61
N TRP A 6 -10.38 -11.75 3.66
CA TRP A 6 -9.30 -11.47 2.70
C TRP A 6 -7.95 -11.81 3.33
N PRO A 7 -7.19 -12.76 2.74
CA PRO A 7 -5.93 -13.21 3.31
C PRO A 7 -4.81 -12.23 2.97
N PHE A 8 -4.46 -11.34 3.89
CA PHE A 8 -3.35 -10.40 3.73
C PHE A 8 -2.03 -11.09 4.07
N ASP A 9 -1.15 -11.17 3.08
CA ASP A 9 0.22 -11.62 3.26
C ASP A 9 0.99 -10.68 4.18
N THR A 10 1.85 -11.24 5.03
CA THR A 10 2.74 -10.47 5.91
C THR A 10 4.19 -10.47 5.44
N TYR A 11 4.49 -11.16 4.32
CA TYR A 11 5.82 -11.26 3.71
C TYR A 11 6.89 -11.72 4.70
N GLY A 12 6.76 -12.97 5.17
CA GLY A 12 7.75 -13.63 6.02
C GLY A 12 7.63 -13.35 7.53
N ARG A 13 6.59 -12.61 7.97
CA ARG A 13 6.31 -12.46 9.41
C ARG A 13 5.46 -13.62 9.94
N SER A 14 5.33 -13.68 11.27
CA SER A 14 4.46 -14.63 11.97
C SER A 14 3.25 -13.90 12.57
N PRO A 15 2.01 -14.36 12.33
CA PRO A 15 1.62 -15.42 11.39
C PRO A 15 1.86 -15.03 9.92
N PRO A 16 2.02 -15.99 8.99
CA PRO A 16 2.36 -15.71 7.58
C PRO A 16 1.31 -14.85 6.86
N TYR A 17 0.05 -14.96 7.27
CA TYR A 17 -1.03 -14.11 6.79
C TYR A 17 -2.07 -13.90 7.90
N TYR A 18 -2.94 -12.92 7.70
CA TYR A 18 -4.09 -12.67 8.56
C TYR A 18 -5.27 -12.17 7.74
N ASN A 19 -6.48 -12.47 8.20
CA ASN A 19 -7.70 -12.08 7.50
C ASN A 19 -8.26 -10.76 8.02
N ARG A 20 -8.59 -9.83 7.12
CA ARG A 20 -9.30 -8.59 7.47
C ARG A 20 -10.11 -8.08 6.29
N ALA A 21 -11.02 -7.14 6.54
CA ALA A 21 -11.80 -6.53 5.46
C ALA A 21 -10.95 -5.51 4.68
N LEU A 22 -11.35 -5.24 3.44
CA LEU A 22 -10.73 -4.23 2.57
C LEU A 22 -11.30 -2.83 2.80
N MET A 23 -12.58 -2.77 3.20
CA MET A 23 -13.35 -1.55 3.38
C MET A 23 -14.10 -1.57 4.70
N TYR A 24 -14.15 -0.41 5.35
CA TYR A 24 -14.83 -0.22 6.62
C TYR A 24 -15.67 1.05 6.53
N TYR A 25 -16.85 1.04 7.14
CA TYR A 25 -17.58 2.26 7.44
C TYR A 25 -17.53 2.48 8.95
N TYR A 26 -16.85 3.54 9.39
CA TYR A 26 -16.59 3.80 10.80
C TYR A 26 -16.53 5.29 11.07
N ASP A 27 -17.12 5.75 12.19
CA ASP A 27 -17.17 7.17 12.57
C ASP A 27 -17.68 8.09 11.42
N SER A 28 -18.69 7.60 10.70
CA SER A 28 -19.30 8.22 9.52
C SER A 28 -18.35 8.41 8.33
N LYS A 29 -17.28 7.61 8.23
CA LYS A 29 -16.30 7.67 7.14
C LYS A 29 -16.13 6.31 6.50
N LEU A 30 -16.03 6.30 5.17
CA LEU A 30 -15.59 5.14 4.42
C LEU A 30 -14.05 5.09 4.46
N ILE A 31 -13.51 4.01 5.01
CA ILE A 31 -12.08 3.73 5.06
C ILE A 31 -11.77 2.63 4.07
N THR A 32 -10.86 2.90 3.14
CA THR A 32 -10.28 1.94 2.21
C THR A 32 -8.83 1.71 2.60
N CYS A 33 -8.45 0.49 2.95
CA CYS A 33 -7.12 0.20 3.44
C CYS A 33 -6.67 -1.16 2.88
N PHE A 34 -6.16 -1.18 1.66
CA PHE A 34 -5.56 -2.40 1.11
C PHE A 34 -4.64 -2.06 -0.05
N SER A 35 -3.69 -2.95 -0.30
CA SER A 35 -2.92 -3.01 -1.53
C SER A 35 -3.20 -4.35 -2.21
N ARG A 36 -3.36 -4.34 -3.54
CA ARG A 36 -3.49 -5.59 -4.32
C ARG A 36 -2.29 -6.51 -4.09
N ARG A 37 -1.10 -5.94 -3.91
CA ARG A 37 0.16 -6.67 -3.68
C ARG A 37 0.03 -7.68 -2.53
N LEU A 38 -0.58 -7.29 -1.40
CA LEU A 38 -0.73 -8.17 -0.24
C LEU A 38 -1.71 -9.34 -0.44
N LEU A 39 -2.55 -9.26 -1.47
CA LEU A 39 -3.60 -10.24 -1.76
C LEU A 39 -3.26 -11.14 -2.95
N VAL A 40 -2.50 -10.65 -3.93
CA VAL A 40 -2.19 -11.38 -5.17
C VAL A 40 -0.70 -11.43 -5.53
N GLY A 41 0.17 -10.77 -4.77
CA GLY A 41 1.60 -10.69 -5.08
C GLY A 41 1.91 -9.79 -6.29
N HIS A 42 3.16 -9.83 -6.74
CA HIS A 42 3.65 -9.16 -7.94
C HIS A 42 4.72 -10.04 -8.61
N GLU A 43 4.26 -11.05 -9.33
CA GLU A 43 5.13 -11.97 -10.08
C GLU A 43 5.86 -11.24 -11.23
N PRO A 44 7.13 -11.57 -11.51
CA PRO A 44 8.00 -12.53 -10.80
C PRO A 44 8.78 -11.93 -9.60
N TYR A 45 8.60 -10.64 -9.32
CA TYR A 45 9.51 -9.89 -8.44
C TYR A 45 9.23 -10.07 -6.94
N GLU A 46 7.95 -10.13 -6.56
CA GLU A 46 7.49 -10.27 -5.18
C GLU A 46 6.30 -11.25 -5.11
N PRO A 47 6.54 -12.57 -5.26
CA PRO A 47 5.50 -13.58 -5.12
C PRO A 47 4.91 -13.55 -3.70
N ARG A 48 3.70 -14.09 -3.55
CA ARG A 48 3.10 -14.29 -2.21
C ARG A 48 3.81 -15.40 -1.47
N THR A 49 3.84 -15.30 -0.14
CA THR A 49 4.27 -16.38 0.74
C THR A 49 3.49 -17.65 0.43
N GLN A 50 4.21 -18.76 0.24
CA GLN A 50 3.60 -20.05 -0.09
C GLN A 50 2.61 -20.50 0.98
N GLY A 51 1.53 -21.15 0.55
CA GLY A 51 0.50 -21.71 1.45
C GLY A 51 -0.58 -20.73 1.88
N ILE A 52 -0.50 -19.45 1.51
CA ILE A 52 -1.61 -18.52 1.74
C ILE A 52 -2.74 -18.80 0.73
N PRO A 53 -4.01 -18.89 1.15
CA PRO A 53 -5.12 -19.07 0.24
C PRO A 53 -5.18 -17.98 -0.84
N GLY A 54 -5.47 -18.41 -2.06
CA GLY A 54 -5.85 -17.51 -3.15
C GLY A 54 -7.20 -16.86 -2.90
N LEU A 55 -7.51 -15.83 -3.69
CA LEU A 55 -8.83 -15.22 -3.69
C LEU A 55 -9.81 -16.13 -4.43
N ASN A 56 -11.07 -16.17 -3.96
CA ASN A 56 -12.15 -16.77 -4.74
C ASN A 56 -12.57 -15.83 -5.90
N GLU A 57 -13.37 -16.36 -6.82
CA GLU A 57 -13.84 -15.63 -8.00
C GLU A 57 -14.55 -14.31 -7.63
N ALA A 58 -15.50 -14.35 -6.68
CA ALA A 58 -16.22 -13.16 -6.23
C ALA A 58 -15.29 -12.10 -5.59
N GLN A 59 -14.23 -12.53 -4.90
CA GLN A 59 -13.22 -11.65 -4.33
C GLN A 59 -12.36 -11.01 -5.42
N ALA A 60 -11.96 -11.77 -6.44
CA ALA A 60 -11.22 -11.27 -7.59
C ALA A 60 -12.07 -10.24 -8.39
N GLU A 61 -13.33 -10.59 -8.69
CA GLU A 61 -14.27 -9.69 -9.36
C GLU A 61 -14.48 -8.38 -8.57
N ALA A 62 -14.62 -8.48 -7.24
CA ALA A 62 -14.79 -7.29 -6.40
C ALA A 62 -13.55 -6.38 -6.44
N LEU A 63 -12.34 -6.93 -6.47
CA LEU A 63 -11.13 -6.14 -6.65
C LEU A 63 -11.11 -5.45 -8.01
N ASP A 64 -11.49 -6.16 -9.07
CA ASP A 64 -11.53 -5.62 -10.44
C ASP A 64 -12.58 -4.55 -10.61
N ALA A 65 -13.78 -4.72 -10.05
CA ALA A 65 -14.79 -3.69 -9.97
C ALA A 65 -14.24 -2.40 -9.34
N VAL A 66 -13.54 -2.51 -8.20
CA VAL A 66 -12.90 -1.34 -7.57
C VAL A 66 -11.84 -0.71 -8.46
N HIS A 67 -11.02 -1.51 -9.16
CA HIS A 67 -10.02 -0.98 -10.07
C HIS A 67 -10.64 -0.21 -11.22
N PHE A 68 -11.66 -0.78 -11.90
CA PHE A 68 -12.31 -0.12 -13.03
C PHE A 68 -13.06 1.15 -12.61
N ILE A 69 -13.75 1.12 -11.46
CA ILE A 69 -14.40 2.30 -10.89
C ILE A 69 -13.35 3.36 -10.55
N ALA A 70 -12.28 2.99 -9.85
CA ALA A 70 -11.20 3.92 -9.51
C ALA A 70 -10.54 4.51 -10.76
N LYS A 71 -10.30 3.71 -11.81
CA LYS A 71 -9.74 4.18 -13.09
C LYS A 71 -10.68 5.15 -13.81
N LYS A 72 -11.99 4.89 -13.78
CA LYS A 72 -13.02 5.76 -14.37
C LYS A 72 -13.10 7.13 -13.69
N HIS A 73 -12.89 7.17 -12.37
CA HIS A 73 -13.00 8.38 -11.56
C HIS A 73 -11.64 8.92 -11.08
N GLU A 74 -10.54 8.52 -11.74
CA GLU A 74 -9.20 8.90 -11.29
C GLU A 74 -8.92 10.40 -11.54
N LEU A 75 -8.22 11.01 -10.59
CA LEU A 75 -7.62 12.33 -10.80
C LEU A 75 -6.16 12.13 -11.23
N ARG A 76 -5.85 12.52 -12.46
CA ARG A 76 -4.46 12.52 -12.95
C ARG A 76 -3.79 13.81 -12.58
N THR A 77 -2.72 13.72 -11.81
CA THR A 77 -1.91 14.86 -11.40
C THR A 77 -0.48 14.67 -11.86
N VAL A 78 0.06 15.69 -12.52
CA VAL A 78 1.49 15.78 -12.85
C VAL A 78 2.23 16.23 -11.59
N GLN A 79 3.38 15.62 -11.31
CA GLN A 79 4.24 16.03 -10.20
C GLN A 79 5.55 16.55 -10.76
N MET A 80 5.85 17.80 -10.47
CA MET A 80 7.10 18.46 -10.84
C MET A 80 8.12 18.35 -9.69
N LYS A 81 9.39 18.58 -10.02
CA LYS A 81 10.45 18.64 -9.01
C LYS A 81 10.14 19.74 -8.00
N GLY A 82 10.12 19.40 -6.72
CA GLY A 82 9.77 20.32 -5.63
C GLY A 82 8.32 20.22 -5.16
N ASP A 83 7.43 19.59 -5.94
CA ASP A 83 6.04 19.41 -5.54
C ASP A 83 5.90 18.42 -4.38
N ILE A 84 5.17 18.83 -3.35
CA ILE A 84 4.83 18.00 -2.19
C ILE A 84 3.35 17.63 -2.28
N ARG A 85 3.05 16.33 -2.11
CA ARG A 85 1.68 15.81 -2.13
C ARG A 85 1.31 15.19 -0.79
N PHE A 86 0.23 15.68 -0.20
CA PHE A 86 -0.38 15.10 0.98
C PHE A 86 -1.58 14.25 0.56
N VAL A 87 -1.62 12.99 1.00
CA VAL A 87 -2.68 12.04 0.69
C VAL A 87 -3.22 11.47 1.98
N ASN A 88 -4.53 11.55 2.19
CA ASN A 88 -5.17 10.80 3.26
C ASN A 88 -5.25 9.32 2.84
N ASN A 89 -4.36 8.49 3.38
CA ASN A 89 -4.23 7.08 3.04
C ASN A 89 -5.48 6.23 3.35
N MET A 90 -6.36 6.71 4.23
CA MET A 90 -7.61 5.99 4.56
C MET A 90 -8.74 6.29 3.57
N ALA A 91 -8.70 7.46 2.91
CA ALA A 91 -9.77 7.94 2.05
C ALA A 91 -9.46 7.81 0.56
N ILE A 92 -8.17 7.91 0.19
CA ILE A 92 -7.73 8.04 -1.20
C ILE A 92 -6.79 6.89 -1.55
N MET A 93 -7.23 6.06 -2.50
CA MET A 93 -6.35 5.13 -3.19
C MET A 93 -5.46 5.90 -4.17
N HIS A 94 -4.18 5.54 -4.21
CA HIS A 94 -3.20 6.20 -5.07
C HIS A 94 -2.37 5.16 -5.83
N ARG A 95 -1.92 5.54 -7.03
CA ARG A 95 -1.08 4.69 -7.88
C ARG A 95 -0.17 5.54 -8.75
N ARG A 96 0.76 4.88 -9.43
CA ARG A 96 1.56 5.45 -10.51
C ARG A 96 1.31 4.66 -11.79
N GLU A 97 1.43 5.32 -12.94
CA GLU A 97 1.54 4.62 -14.23
C GLU A 97 2.96 4.09 -14.42
N ALA A 98 3.11 3.13 -15.34
CA ALA A 98 4.42 2.63 -15.73
C ALA A 98 5.21 3.75 -16.41
N PHE A 99 6.50 3.82 -16.15
CA PHE A 99 7.43 4.74 -16.79
C PHE A 99 8.78 4.04 -16.96
N VAL A 100 9.61 4.60 -17.83
CA VAL A 100 10.99 4.17 -18.04
C VAL A 100 11.87 5.37 -17.66
N ASP A 101 12.93 5.13 -16.92
CA ASP A 101 13.91 6.18 -16.63
C ASP A 101 14.71 6.51 -17.91
N GLU A 102 14.91 7.80 -18.19
CA GLU A 102 15.62 8.28 -19.39
C GLU A 102 16.93 9.00 -19.01
N GLY A 103 18.06 8.51 -19.52
CA GLY A 103 19.37 9.15 -19.36
C GLY A 103 19.85 9.21 -17.90
N PRO A 104 20.58 10.27 -17.48
CA PRO A 104 21.08 10.40 -16.11
C PRO A 104 20.03 10.89 -15.10
N HIS A 105 18.80 11.16 -15.54
CA HIS A 105 17.76 11.81 -14.74
C HIS A 105 16.67 10.81 -14.33
N ASN A 106 16.99 9.95 -13.37
CA ASN A 106 16.03 9.00 -12.82
C ASN A 106 15.05 9.70 -11.89
N ARG A 107 13.81 9.19 -11.83
CA ARG A 107 12.81 9.71 -10.88
C ARG A 107 13.22 9.38 -9.45
N HIS A 108 13.41 10.42 -8.63
CA HIS A 108 13.62 10.29 -7.19
C HIS A 108 12.43 10.87 -6.42
N LEU A 109 11.81 10.06 -5.57
CA LEU A 109 10.66 10.45 -4.76
C LEU A 109 10.90 10.02 -3.31
N VAL A 110 10.89 11.00 -2.40
CA VAL A 110 10.88 10.75 -0.96
C VAL A 110 9.43 10.61 -0.50
N ARG A 111 9.12 9.54 0.24
CA ARG A 111 7.79 9.28 0.79
C ARG A 111 7.83 9.17 2.30
N MET A 112 6.93 9.91 2.95
CA MET A 112 6.76 9.89 4.40
C MET A 112 5.37 9.38 4.76
N TRP A 113 5.32 8.58 5.83
CA TRP A 113 4.07 8.23 6.51
C TRP A 113 3.95 9.12 7.74
N LEU A 114 2.83 9.82 7.84
CA LEU A 114 2.56 10.76 8.92
C LEU A 114 1.38 10.26 9.73
N ASN A 115 1.51 10.25 11.06
CA ASN A 115 0.42 10.02 12.00
C ASN A 115 0.34 11.22 12.94
N ASN A 116 -0.81 11.89 12.97
CA ASN A 116 -1.10 12.92 13.96
C ASN A 116 -2.22 12.39 14.86
N GLU A 117 -1.87 11.99 16.09
CA GLU A 117 -2.80 11.35 17.02
C GLU A 117 -4.02 12.21 17.37
N MET A 118 -3.90 13.54 17.32
CA MET A 118 -5.01 14.45 17.60
C MET A 118 -6.01 14.55 16.44
N MET A 119 -5.55 14.36 15.21
CA MET A 119 -6.35 14.58 13.98
C MET A 119 -6.65 13.28 13.21
N CYS A 120 -6.03 12.16 13.60
CA CYS A 120 -6.20 10.88 12.94
C CYS A 120 -7.65 10.41 13.04
N TRP A 121 -8.16 9.84 11.96
CA TRP A 121 -9.49 9.23 12.00
C TRP A 121 -9.48 8.06 12.98
N LYS A 122 -10.58 7.90 13.72
CA LYS A 122 -10.72 6.76 14.61
C LYS A 122 -10.66 5.47 13.79
N LEU A 123 -9.88 4.50 14.26
CA LEU A 123 -9.67 3.24 13.56
C LEU A 123 -10.59 2.15 14.12
N PRO A 124 -11.28 1.37 13.25
CA PRO A 124 -11.96 0.16 13.68
C PRO A 124 -10.93 -0.84 14.24
N ARG A 125 -11.33 -1.61 15.27
CA ARG A 125 -10.43 -2.55 15.97
C ARG A 125 -9.58 -3.44 15.04
N PRO A 126 -10.11 -4.01 13.94
CA PRO A 126 -9.33 -4.86 13.03
C PRO A 126 -8.17 -4.15 12.32
N LEU A 127 -8.22 -2.82 12.16
CA LEU A 127 -7.16 -2.06 11.50
C LEU A 127 -6.04 -1.62 12.47
N ARG A 128 -6.23 -1.73 13.79
CA ARG A 128 -5.22 -1.31 14.76
C ARG A 128 -3.92 -2.07 14.62
N LEU A 129 -3.97 -3.37 14.32
CA LEU A 129 -2.76 -4.17 14.10
C LEU A 129 -1.98 -3.70 12.87
N ALA A 130 -2.67 -3.46 11.75
CA ALA A 130 -2.03 -2.94 10.54
C ALA A 130 -1.45 -1.53 10.76
N TRP A 131 -2.13 -0.70 11.56
CA TRP A 131 -1.64 0.63 11.91
C TRP A 131 -0.40 0.60 12.81
N ALA A 132 -0.42 -0.24 13.85
CA ALA A 132 0.71 -0.44 14.75
C ALA A 132 1.94 -0.95 14.00
N ARG A 133 1.77 -1.82 12.99
CA ARG A 133 2.88 -2.25 12.12
C ARG A 133 3.54 -1.12 11.30
N VAL A 134 2.88 0.02 11.15
CA VAL A 134 3.43 1.17 10.44
C VAL A 134 4.09 2.16 11.39
N PHE A 135 3.49 2.41 12.55
CA PHE A 135 3.89 3.50 13.45
C PHE A 135 4.49 3.04 14.79
N GLU A 136 4.34 1.77 15.15
CA GLU A 136 4.75 1.15 16.42
C GLU A 136 5.63 -0.09 16.16
N ASP A 137 6.27 -0.18 14.99
CA ASP A 137 7.12 -1.31 14.60
C ASP A 137 8.59 -1.04 14.96
N ASP A 138 8.98 -1.46 16.16
CA ASP A 138 10.34 -1.32 16.68
C ASP A 138 11.38 -2.21 15.94
N GLU A 139 10.93 -3.18 15.13
CA GLU A 139 11.83 -4.02 14.33
C GLU A 139 12.35 -3.30 13.09
N ARG A 140 11.73 -2.17 12.70
CA ARG A 140 12.12 -1.41 11.49
C ARG A 140 13.12 -0.31 11.83
N ALA A 141 14.27 -0.37 11.19
CA ALA A 141 15.20 0.75 11.18
C ALA A 141 14.58 1.93 10.40
N SER A 142 14.70 3.14 10.96
CA SER A 142 14.35 4.37 10.26
C SER A 142 15.41 4.68 9.20
N TYR A 143 15.09 4.41 7.94
CA TYR A 143 15.93 4.75 6.80
C TYR A 143 15.25 5.81 5.93
N TRP A 144 16.03 6.80 5.52
CA TRP A 144 15.57 7.89 4.66
C TRP A 144 16.32 7.82 3.34
N ASP A 145 15.58 7.58 2.27
CA ASP A 145 16.08 7.58 0.88
C ASP A 145 16.36 9.01 0.39
N ILE A 146 17.18 9.78 1.13
CA ILE A 146 17.53 11.18 0.81
C ILE A 146 18.34 11.26 -0.47
N GLU A 147 19.19 10.26 -0.72
CA GLU A 147 19.93 10.12 -1.97
C GLU A 147 19.27 9.04 -2.84
N PRO A 148 19.21 9.24 -4.17
CA PRO A 148 18.65 8.24 -5.07
C PRO A 148 19.49 6.96 -5.06
N ILE A 149 18.85 5.82 -4.81
CA ILE A 149 19.51 4.51 -4.89
C ILE A 149 19.79 4.21 -6.36
N ARG A 150 21.08 4.16 -6.73
CA ARG A 150 21.54 3.92 -8.11
C ARG A 150 21.70 2.43 -8.38
N GLU A 151 20.61 1.66 -8.31
CA GLU A 151 20.62 0.31 -8.88
C GLU A 151 20.36 0.39 -10.39
N LYS A 152 21.16 -0.35 -11.18
CA LYS A 152 21.26 -0.19 -12.64
C LYS A 152 20.04 -0.67 -13.43
N ASN A 153 18.99 -1.18 -12.78
CA ASN A 153 18.02 -2.08 -13.43
C ASN A 153 16.57 -1.55 -13.41
N GLY A 154 16.34 -0.25 -13.18
CA GLY A 154 14.97 0.34 -13.17
C GLY A 154 14.00 -0.29 -12.15
N THR A 155 14.54 -1.08 -11.22
CA THR A 155 13.76 -1.80 -10.21
C THR A 155 13.44 -0.85 -9.07
N ILE A 156 12.27 -1.01 -8.46
CA ILE A 156 11.89 -0.28 -7.25
C ILE A 156 12.82 -0.73 -6.13
N SER A 157 13.97 -0.09 -5.97
CA SER A 157 14.83 -0.33 -4.81
C SER A 157 14.17 0.32 -3.61
N ARG A 158 13.50 -0.50 -2.79
CA ARG A 158 13.07 -0.07 -1.46
C ARG A 158 14.07 -0.65 -0.47
N THR A 159 14.93 0.20 0.10
CA THR A 159 15.73 -0.21 1.26
C THR A 159 14.83 -0.35 2.50
N SER A 160 13.74 0.43 2.55
CA SER A 160 12.68 0.27 3.54
C SER A 160 11.69 -0.83 3.14
N GLY A 161 11.42 -1.77 4.06
CA GLY A 161 10.43 -2.84 3.84
C GLY A 161 9.06 -2.26 3.42
N SER A 162 8.28 -3.01 2.63
CA SER A 162 6.94 -2.55 2.28
C SER A 162 6.09 -2.36 3.55
N CYS A 163 5.50 -1.19 3.72
CA CYS A 163 4.38 -1.01 4.65
C CYS A 163 3.14 -1.74 4.09
N ASP A 164 2.32 -2.26 5.01
CA ASP A 164 1.01 -2.88 4.75
C ASP A 164 0.03 -1.91 4.03
#